data_AF-A0A7K5Y4E8-F1
#
_entry.id   AF-A0A7K5Y4E8-F1
#
_cell.length_a   1.000
_cell.length_b   1.000
_cell.length_c   1.000
_cell.angle_alpha   90.00
_cell.angle_beta   90.00
_cell.angle_gamma   90.00
#
_symmetry.space_group_name_H-M   'P 1'
#
loop_
_entity.id
_entity.type
_entity.pdbx_description
1 polymer ?
#
loop_
_entity_poly.entity_id
_entity_poly.type
_entity_poly.pdbx_seq_one_letter_code
_entity_poly.pdbx_strand_id
1 'polypeptide(L)' 'PWKYLGWHITDATIRPQKLTVHLELRTLTDAQKLLADLQWLRPVVGIPNELLNQL' A
#
# COMPACT_ATOMS: atom_id res chain seq x y z
N PRO A 1 14.54 11.30 -10.38
CA PRO A 1 13.59 10.30 -9.81
C PRO A 1 14.27 9.50 -8.68
N TRP A 2 13.83 9.69 -7.44
CA TRP A 2 14.38 9.02 -6.27
C TRP A 2 13.67 7.69 -6.02
N LYS A 3 14.43 6.65 -5.68
CA LYS A 3 13.89 5.37 -5.18
C LYS A 3 14.17 5.29 -3.69
N TYR A 4 13.14 5.42 -2.87
CA TYR A 4 13.28 5.44 -1.41
C TYR A 4 12.19 4.60 -0.75
N LEU A 5 12.55 3.65 0.12
CA LEU A 5 11.61 2.77 0.83
C LEU A 5 10.55 2.09 -0.07
N GLY A 6 10.91 1.69 -1.30
CA GLY A 6 9.95 1.09 -2.25
C GLY A 6 9.01 2.11 -2.92
N TRP A 7 9.31 3.40 -2.81
CA TRP A 7 8.62 4.49 -3.50
C TRP A 7 9.47 5.02 -4.65
N HIS A 8 8.79 5.37 -5.73
CA HIS A 8 9.33 6.17 -6.81
C HIS A 8 8.83 7.61 -6.66
N ILE A 9 9.74 8.49 -6.28
CA ILE A 9 9.46 9.90 -6.00
C ILE A 9 10.03 10.73 -7.16
N THR A 10 9.16 11.40 -7.89
CA THR A 10 9.52 12.41 -8.89
C THR A 10 9.16 13.80 -8.37
N ASP A 11 9.64 14.85 -9.02
CA ASP A 11 9.42 16.25 -8.58
C ASP A 11 7.94 16.64 -8.47
N ALA A 12 7.04 15.89 -9.12
CA ALA A 12 5.60 16.16 -9.12
C ALA A 12 4.74 15.01 -8.54
N THR A 13 5.27 13.80 -8.40
CA THR A 13 4.45 12.63 -8.01
C THR A 13 5.22 11.61 -7.17
N ILE A 14 4.58 11.13 -6.10
CA ILE A 14 5.04 10.00 -5.30
C ILE A 14 4.20 8.79 -5.70
N ARG A 15 4.85 7.72 -6.15
CA ARG A 15 4.16 6.48 -6.57
C ARG A 15 4.80 5.25 -5.93
N PRO A 16 4.02 4.24 -5.52
CA PRO A 16 4.58 2.98 -5.07
C PRO A 16 5.31 2.29 -6.22
N GLN A 17 6.44 1.64 -5.93
CA GLN A 17 7.23 0.93 -6.94
C GLN A 17 6.59 -0.42 -7.33
N LYS A 18 5.76 -1.00 -6.45
CA LYS A 18 5.07 -2.26 -6.69
C LYS A 18 3.63 -2.14 -6.15
N LEU A 19 2.70 -1.79 -7.03
CA LEU A 19 1.26 -1.77 -6.73
C LEU A 19 0.60 -3.06 -7.24
N THR A 20 1.19 -4.22 -6.96
CA THR A 20 0.57 -5.50 -7.34
C THR A 20 -0.19 -6.03 -6.14
N VAL A 21 -1.38 -5.46 -5.93
CA VAL A 21 -2.32 -5.92 -4.90
C VAL A 21 -2.85 -7.29 -5.33
N HIS A 22 -2.44 -8.34 -4.65
CA HIS A 22 -2.94 -9.69 -4.92
C HIS A 22 -4.26 -9.85 -4.14
N LEU A 23 -5.39 -9.79 -4.84
CA LEU A 23 -6.73 -9.96 -4.24
C LEU A 23 -7.13 -11.43 -4.05
N GLU A 24 -6.29 -12.39 -4.43
CA GLU A 24 -6.54 -13.80 -4.12
C GLU A 24 -6.19 -14.12 -2.67
N LEU A 25 -7.13 -13.78 -1.78
CA LEU A 25 -7.04 -14.06 -0.35
C LEU A 25 -7.41 -15.53 -0.08
N ARG A 26 -6.45 -16.44 -0.30
CA ARG A 26 -6.66 -17.88 0.00
C ARG A 26 -6.23 -18.24 1.42
N THR A 27 -5.30 -17.49 1.99
CA THR A 27 -4.74 -17.76 3.33
C THR A 27 -4.70 -16.51 4.21
N LEU A 28 -4.63 -16.70 5.53
CA LEU A 28 -4.44 -15.61 6.49
C LEU A 28 -3.19 -14.79 6.17
N THR A 29 -2.13 -15.44 5.71
CA THR A 29 -0.89 -14.79 5.32
C THR A 29 -1.08 -13.86 4.13
N ASP A 30 -1.97 -14.18 3.19
CA ASP A 30 -2.28 -13.32 2.06
C ASP A 30 -3.09 -12.10 2.50
N ALA A 31 -4.03 -12.27 3.43
CA ALA A 31 -4.76 -11.16 4.05
C ALA A 31 -3.84 -10.23 4.84
N GLN A 32 -2.86 -10.77 5.57
CA GLN A 32 -1.85 -9.97 6.28
C GLN A 32 -0.93 -9.21 5.33
N LYS A 33 -0.54 -9.81 4.20
CA LYS A 33 0.24 -9.11 3.16
C LYS A 33 -0.56 -7.98 2.51
N LEU A 34 -1.85 -8.23 2.22
CA LEU A 34 -2.75 -7.20 1.69
C LEU A 34 -2.89 -6.03 2.67
N LEU A 35 -3.07 -6.32 3.96
CA LEU A 35 -3.14 -5.30 5.00
C LEU A 35 -1.84 -4.49 5.05
N ALA A 36 -0.68 -5.16 5.02
CA ALA A 36 0.62 -4.49 5.00
C ALA A 36 0.75 -3.57 3.77
N ASP A 37 0.39 -4.04 2.57
CA ASP A 37 0.43 -3.23 1.33
C ASP A 37 -0.51 -2.01 1.40
N LEU A 38 -1.71 -2.16 1.96
CA LEU A 38 -2.65 -1.06 2.19
C LEU A 38 -2.12 -0.05 3.22
N GLN A 39 -1.48 -0.53 4.26
CA GLN A 39 -0.89 0.32 5.29
C GLN A 39 0.32 1.11 4.76
N TRP A 40 1.08 0.51 3.84
CA TRP A 40 2.10 1.23 3.06
C TRP A 40 1.48 2.31 2.18
N LEU A 41 0.32 2.06 1.55
CA LEU A 41 -0.38 3.03 0.69
C LEU A 41 -1.02 4.20 1.42
N ARG A 42 -1.17 4.11 2.74
CA ARG A 42 -1.80 5.11 3.62
C ARG A 42 -1.40 6.57 3.37
N PRO A 43 -0.12 6.93 3.15
CA PRO A 43 0.28 8.33 2.97
C PRO A 43 -0.16 8.92 1.62
N VAL A 44 -0.50 8.08 0.64
CA VAL A 44 -0.72 8.50 -0.75
C VAL A 44 -2.17 8.39 -1.18
N VAL A 45 -2.92 7.43 -0.63
CA VAL A 45 -4.30 7.13 -1.06
C VAL A 45 -5.35 7.87 -0.20
N GLY A 46 -4.95 8.50 0.91
CA GLY A 46 -5.87 9.29 1.75
C GLY A 46 -6.98 8.45 2.39
N ILE A 47 -6.77 7.14 2.56
CA ILE A 47 -7.76 6.23 3.14
C ILE A 47 -7.98 6.63 4.61
N PRO A 48 -9.22 6.97 5.02
CA PRO A 48 -9.52 7.30 6.41
C PRO A 48 -9.19 6.13 7.33
N ASN A 49 -8.60 6.42 8.50
CA ASN A 49 -8.21 5.38 9.46
C ASN A 49 -9.38 4.48 9.89
N GLU A 50 -10.60 5.03 9.89
CA GLU A 50 -11.83 4.33 10.24
C GLU A 50 -12.10 3.13 9.32
N LEU A 51 -11.74 3.23 8.04
CA LEU A 51 -11.96 2.17 7.04
C LEU A 51 -10.99 1.00 7.18
N LEU A 52 -9.82 1.23 7.80
CA LEU A 52 -8.78 0.21 8.02
C LEU A 52 -8.83 -0.39 9.43
N ASN A 53 -9.25 0.38 10.44
CA ASN A 53 -9.40 -0.10 11.83
C ASN A 53 -10.60 -1.04 12.03
N GLN A 54 -11.50 -1.14 11.06
CA GLN A 54 -12.70 -1.98 11.09
C GLN A 54 -12.46 -3.40 10.52
N LEU A 55 -11.26 -3.68 9.99
CA LEU A 55 -10.83 -5.00 9.49
C LEU A 55 -10.06 -5.75 10.57
#